data_AF-A0A913Z397-F1
#
_entry.id   AF-A0A913Z397-F1
#
_cell.length_a   1.000
_cell.length_b   1.000
_cell.length_c   1.000
_cell.angle_alpha   90.00
_cell.angle_beta   90.00
_cell.angle_gamma   90.00
#
_symmetry.space_group_name_H-M   'P 1'
#
loop_
_entity.id
_entity.type
_entity.pdbx_description
1 polymer ?
#
loop_
_entity_poly.entity_id
_entity_poly.type
_entity_poly.pdbx_seq_one_letter_code
_entity_poly.pdbx_strand_id
1 'polypeptide(L)'
;MLQRKTLPELIQPMDARIASVRDFIHDIKPRILQSDSIVPITDPYSPSVVDPDMRSIVVSEETKKGGDAVNRVRQQKGLCVLDVHEISLVEDINHAAHEEAKISSSTQRIGLLGTLLKQPTVSFEAKSETLFCRVSRFRCMAMLTTE
;
A
#
# COMPACT_ATOMS: atom_id res chain seq x y z
N MET A 1 1.62 15.14 -3.40
CA MET A 1 2.01 14.37 -2.19
C MET A 1 2.67 13.03 -2.52
N LEU A 2 2.05 12.17 -3.34
CA LEU A 2 2.54 10.79 -3.58
C LEU A 2 3.83 10.71 -4.43
N GLN A 3 4.03 11.61 -5.39
CA GLN A 3 5.20 11.61 -6.29
C GLN A 3 6.55 11.84 -5.59
N ARG A 4 6.54 12.33 -4.34
CA ARG A 4 7.77 12.54 -3.55
C ARG A 4 8.12 11.35 -2.67
N LYS A 5 7.28 10.31 -2.62
CA LYS A 5 7.53 9.12 -1.81
C LYS A 5 8.51 8.21 -2.54
N THR A 6 9.40 7.55 -1.81
CA THR A 6 10.31 6.50 -2.33
C THR A 6 9.52 5.43 -3.07
N LEU A 7 9.86 5.01 -4.30
CA LEU A 7 9.13 3.97 -5.07
C LEU A 7 7.62 4.24 -5.26
N PRO A 8 7.21 5.38 -5.84
CA PRO A 8 5.81 5.76 -5.97
C PRO A 8 5.02 4.82 -6.90
N GLU A 9 5.68 4.19 -7.88
CA GLU A 9 5.10 3.20 -8.80
C GLU A 9 4.56 1.94 -8.11
N LEU A 10 5.06 1.62 -6.90
CA LEU A 10 4.59 0.50 -6.09
C LEU A 10 3.46 0.88 -5.12
N ILE A 11 2.96 2.13 -5.18
CA ILE A 11 1.84 2.57 -4.35
C ILE A 11 0.52 2.12 -4.99
N GLN A 12 -0.35 1.51 -4.18
CA GLN A 12 -1.70 1.15 -4.61
C GLN A 12 -2.51 2.39 -5.08
N PRO A 13 -3.33 2.26 -6.15
CA PRO A 13 -4.19 3.34 -6.60
C PRO A 13 -5.17 3.77 -5.51
N MET A 14 -5.64 5.02 -5.56
CA MET A 14 -6.48 5.61 -4.50
C MET A 14 -7.72 4.74 -4.22
N ASP A 15 -8.41 4.29 -5.25
CA ASP A 15 -9.65 3.51 -5.12
C ASP A 15 -9.42 2.19 -4.37
N ALA A 16 -8.31 1.50 -4.66
CA ALA A 16 -7.93 0.29 -3.95
C ALA A 16 -7.64 0.57 -2.47
N ARG A 17 -6.97 1.68 -2.15
CA ARG A 17 -6.70 2.05 -0.75
C ARG A 17 -7.98 2.39 0.01
N ILE A 18 -8.93 3.08 -0.64
CA ILE A 18 -10.24 3.40 -0.04
C ILE A 18 -11.02 2.11 0.20
N ALA A 19 -11.02 1.17 -0.75
CA ALA A 19 -11.66 -0.13 -0.59
C ALA A 19 -11.05 -0.92 0.59
N SER A 20 -9.73 -1.05 0.66
CA SER A 20 -9.05 -1.76 1.76
C SER A 20 -9.38 -1.18 3.14
N VAL A 21 -9.44 0.15 3.27
CA VAL A 21 -9.82 0.80 4.55
C VAL A 21 -11.28 0.54 4.88
N ARG A 22 -12.17 0.58 3.88
CA ARG A 22 -13.59 0.29 4.05
C ARG A 22 -13.81 -1.13 4.53
N ASP A 23 -13.17 -2.11 3.89
CA ASP A 23 -13.29 -3.52 4.20
C ASP A 23 -12.79 -3.80 5.63
N PHE A 24 -11.63 -3.23 6.00
CA PHE A 24 -11.09 -3.35 7.36
C PHE A 24 -12.03 -2.78 8.44
N ILE A 25 -12.60 -1.59 8.21
CA ILE A 25 -13.55 -0.99 9.16
C ILE A 25 -14.83 -1.82 9.25
N HIS A 26 -15.32 -2.32 8.11
CA HIS A 26 -16.48 -3.18 8.05
C HIS A 26 -16.29 -4.45 8.89
N ASP A 27 -15.10 -5.05 8.84
CA ASP A 27 -14.78 -6.27 9.58
C ASP A 27 -14.65 -6.04 11.09
N ILE A 28 -14.08 -4.91 11.51
CA ILE A 28 -13.87 -4.62 12.95
C ILE A 28 -15.11 -4.01 13.60
N LYS A 29 -15.72 -2.99 12.98
CA LYS A 29 -16.82 -2.23 13.58
C LYS A 29 -17.67 -1.54 12.50
N PRO A 30 -18.63 -2.24 11.87
CA PRO A 30 -19.37 -1.69 10.74
C PRO A 30 -20.23 -0.47 11.10
N ARG A 31 -20.60 -0.30 12.38
CA ARG A 31 -21.45 0.81 12.86
C ARG A 31 -20.83 2.21 12.70
N ILE A 32 -19.51 2.32 12.58
CA ILE A 32 -18.85 3.64 12.40
C ILE A 32 -18.72 4.02 10.92
N LEU A 33 -18.96 3.06 10.01
CA LEU A 33 -18.82 3.27 8.58
C LEU A 33 -20.04 4.05 8.07
N GLN A 34 -19.81 5.33 7.75
CA GLN A 34 -20.81 6.20 7.12
C GLN A 34 -20.36 6.54 5.71
N SER A 35 -21.27 7.02 4.87
CA SER A 35 -20.99 7.38 3.48
C SER A 35 -19.79 8.34 3.34
N ASP A 36 -19.66 9.27 4.29
CA ASP A 36 -18.63 10.32 4.29
C ASP A 36 -17.46 10.03 5.25
N SER A 37 -17.33 8.81 5.79
CA SER A 37 -16.31 8.50 6.79
C SER A 37 -14.90 8.32 6.21
N ILE A 38 -14.79 8.06 4.91
CA ILE A 38 -13.51 7.83 4.22
C ILE A 38 -13.38 8.84 3.09
N VAL A 39 -12.57 9.88 3.32
CA VAL A 39 -12.37 10.97 2.37
C VAL A 39 -10.89 11.02 1.95
N PRO A 40 -10.58 11.10 0.65
CA PRO A 40 -9.21 11.26 0.20
C PRO A 40 -8.65 12.63 0.62
N ILE A 41 -7.45 12.63 1.20
CA ILE A 41 -6.75 13.87 1.58
C ILE A 41 -6.13 14.49 0.32
N THR A 42 -6.74 15.57 -0.17
CA THR A 42 -6.24 16.36 -1.30
C THR A 42 -5.51 17.62 -0.86
N ASP A 43 -5.94 18.22 0.25
CA ASP A 43 -5.37 19.42 0.85
C ASP A 43 -4.68 19.08 2.20
N PRO A 44 -3.52 19.69 2.53
CA PRO A 44 -2.82 19.41 3.79
C PRO A 44 -3.63 19.71 5.05
N TYR A 45 -4.59 20.63 4.99
CA TYR A 45 -5.37 21.05 6.16
C TYR A 45 -6.77 20.45 6.19
N SER A 46 -7.32 20.07 5.04
CA SER A 46 -8.56 19.27 4.92
C SER A 46 -9.76 19.96 5.64
N PRO A 47 -10.92 19.32 5.91
CA PRO A 47 -12.01 20.02 6.60
C PRO A 47 -11.66 20.34 8.06
N SER A 48 -10.53 19.82 8.58
CA SER A 48 -10.04 20.05 9.93
C SER A 48 -9.81 21.53 10.29
N VAL A 49 -9.69 22.42 9.30
CA VAL A 49 -9.55 23.88 9.53
C VAL A 49 -10.79 24.68 9.13
N VAL A 50 -11.88 24.00 8.81
CA VAL A 50 -13.16 24.59 8.37
C VAL A 50 -14.28 24.17 9.32
N ASP A 51 -14.30 22.92 9.76
CA ASP A 51 -15.32 22.36 10.64
C ASP A 51 -15.14 22.84 12.10
N PRO A 52 -16.11 23.61 12.65
CA PRO A 52 -16.08 24.05 14.03
C PRO A 52 -16.44 22.95 15.04
N ASP A 53 -17.18 21.92 14.63
CA ASP A 53 -17.70 20.86 15.51
C ASP A 53 -16.65 19.78 15.82
N MET A 54 -15.56 19.76 15.04
CA MET A 54 -14.46 18.84 15.25
C MET A 54 -13.72 19.17 16.57
N ARG A 55 -13.58 18.16 17.45
CA ARG A 55 -13.01 18.32 18.80
C ARG A 55 -11.62 17.73 18.96
N SER A 56 -11.31 16.67 18.23
CA SER A 56 -10.04 15.96 18.35
C SER A 56 -9.52 15.48 17.02
N ILE A 57 -8.20 15.23 16.96
CA ILE A 57 -7.51 14.64 15.83
C ILE A 57 -6.57 13.56 16.34
N VAL A 58 -6.63 12.39 15.70
CA VAL A 58 -5.75 11.27 16.02
C VAL A 58 -4.64 11.24 14.98
N VAL A 59 -3.39 11.25 15.45
CA VAL A 59 -2.19 11.30 14.62
C VAL A 59 -1.19 10.24 15.08
N SER A 60 -0.40 9.72 14.15
CA SER A 60 0.81 8.99 14.50
C SER A 60 1.95 9.96 14.84
N GLU A 61 3.01 9.46 15.47
CA GLU A 61 4.26 10.19 15.70
C GLU A 61 4.81 10.86 14.43
N GLU A 62 4.65 10.24 13.24
CA GLU A 62 5.09 10.81 11.96
C GLU A 62 4.29 12.07 11.58
N THR A 63 3.00 12.06 11.89
CA THR A 63 2.04 13.10 11.49
C THR A 63 1.74 14.13 12.57
N LYS A 64 2.36 14.02 13.75
CA LYS A 64 2.19 14.94 14.87
C LYS A 64 2.36 16.41 14.48
N LYS A 65 3.45 16.71 13.75
CA LYS A 65 3.74 18.07 13.25
C LYS A 65 2.63 18.61 12.36
N GLY A 66 1.93 17.74 11.63
CA GLY A 66 0.76 18.10 10.83
C GLY A 66 -0.43 18.50 11.70
N GLY A 67 -0.70 17.74 12.77
CA GLY A 67 -1.72 18.09 13.78
C GLY A 67 -1.45 19.44 14.45
N ASP A 68 -0.19 19.69 14.83
CA ASP A 68 0.22 21.00 15.39
C ASP A 68 0.01 22.14 14.38
N ALA A 69 0.30 21.91 13.10
CA ALA A 69 0.09 22.89 12.04
C ALA A 69 -1.40 23.19 11.82
N VAL A 70 -2.28 22.18 11.91
CA VAL A 70 -3.74 22.36 11.86
C VAL A 70 -4.19 23.28 13.00
N ASN A 71 -3.72 23.04 14.22
CA ASN A 71 -4.08 23.85 15.38
C ASN A 71 -3.62 25.31 15.26
N ARG A 72 -2.44 25.57 14.70
CA ARG A 72 -1.97 26.93 14.39
C ARG A 72 -2.92 27.65 13.43
N VAL A 73 -3.34 26.98 12.36
CA VAL A 73 -4.27 27.56 11.37
C VAL A 73 -5.66 27.77 11.98
N ARG A 74 -6.14 26.85 12.83
CA ARG A 74 -7.42 26.98 13.54
C ARG A 74 -7.43 28.21 14.46
N GLN A 75 -6.36 28.43 15.23
CA GLN A 75 -6.22 29.61 16.08
C GLN A 75 -6.24 30.91 15.27
N GLN A 76 -5.55 30.95 14.13
CA GLN A 76 -5.57 32.10 13.23
C GLN A 76 -6.97 32.41 12.67
N LYS A 77 -7.81 31.38 12.51
CA LYS A 77 -9.21 31.51 12.07
C LYS A 77 -10.21 31.71 13.22
N GLY A 78 -9.75 31.77 14.47
CA GLY A 78 -10.63 31.89 15.64
C GLY A 78 -11.41 30.61 15.98
N LEU A 79 -10.97 29.45 15.50
CA LEU A 79 -11.57 28.15 15.80
C LEU A 79 -10.96 27.55 17.07
N CYS A 80 -11.74 26.74 17.78
CA CYS A 80 -11.25 25.99 18.95
C CYS A 80 -10.13 25.03 18.56
N VAL A 81 -9.09 24.96 19.40
CA VAL A 81 -7.96 24.03 19.25
C VAL A 81 -8.47 22.59 19.39
N LEU A 82 -7.98 21.69 18.55
CA LEU A 82 -8.28 20.26 18.59
C LEU A 82 -7.41 19.58 19.63
N ASP A 83 -7.99 18.63 20.37
CA ASP A 83 -7.21 17.69 21.18
C ASP A 83 -6.44 16.73 20.27
N VAL A 84 -5.11 16.69 20.41
CA VAL A 84 -4.22 15.92 19.54
C VAL A 84 -3.85 14.62 20.25
N HIS A 85 -4.40 13.50 19.80
CA HIS A 85 -4.05 12.19 20.32
C HIS A 85 -2.96 11.55 19.46
N GLU A 86 -1.77 11.40 20.05
CA GLU A 86 -0.62 10.77 19.41
C GLU A 86 -0.62 9.26 19.68
N ILE A 87 -0.51 8.46 18.61
CA ILE A 87 -0.36 7.01 18.67
C ILE A 87 1.07 6.64 18.29
N SER A 88 1.71 5.83 19.14
CA SER A 88 3.06 5.33 18.92
C SER A 88 3.17 4.34 17.77
N LEU A 89 4.31 4.38 17.10
CA LEU A 89 4.61 3.46 15.99
C LEU A 89 4.95 2.08 16.52
N VAL A 90 4.61 1.05 15.74
CA VAL A 90 4.90 -0.35 16.08
C VAL A 90 6.23 -0.74 15.44
N GLU A 91 7.08 -1.39 16.23
CA GLU A 91 8.34 -1.95 15.74
C GLU A 91 8.10 -3.19 14.87
N ASP A 92 8.83 -3.29 13.76
CA ASP A 92 8.84 -4.48 12.93
C ASP A 92 9.81 -5.49 13.54
N ILE A 93 9.31 -6.60 14.04
CA ILE A 93 10.14 -7.63 14.71
C ILE A 93 11.13 -8.28 13.72
N ASN A 94 10.84 -8.22 12.42
CA ASN A 94 11.63 -8.90 11.38
C ASN A 94 12.53 -7.97 10.57
N HIS A 95 12.75 -6.73 11.00
CA HIS A 95 13.59 -5.79 10.25
C HIS A 95 15.05 -6.26 10.18
N ALA A 96 15.66 -6.09 9.00
CA ALA A 96 17.10 -6.29 8.87
C ALA A 96 17.85 -5.15 9.57
N ALA A 97 19.11 -5.39 9.96
CA ALA A 97 19.92 -4.38 10.67
C ALA A 97 20.13 -3.04 9.93
N HIS A 98 19.85 -3.01 8.62
CA HIS A 98 19.97 -1.82 7.77
C HIS A 98 18.60 -1.17 7.46
N GLU A 99 17.50 -1.73 7.97
CA GLU A 99 16.15 -1.26 7.74
C GLU A 99 15.65 -0.43 8.93
N GLU A 100 14.61 0.37 8.69
CA GLU A 100 13.94 1.10 9.77
C GLU A 100 13.34 0.12 10.78
N ALA A 101 13.54 0.36 12.08
CA ALA A 101 13.00 -0.49 13.14
C ALA A 101 11.46 -0.47 13.22
N LYS A 102 10.82 0.57 12.68
CA LYS A 102 9.36 0.69 12.63
C LYS A 102 8.78 -0.01 11.40
N ILE A 103 7.54 -0.47 11.51
CA ILE A 103 6.77 -0.90 10.32
C ILE A 103 6.54 0.32 9.42
N SER A 104 7.12 0.30 8.23
CA SER A 104 7.15 1.43 7.30
C SER A 104 6.79 1.00 5.89
N SER A 105 5.89 1.76 5.24
CA SER A 105 5.51 1.50 3.84
C SER A 105 6.67 1.69 2.86
N SER A 106 7.73 2.40 3.24
CA SER A 106 8.94 2.54 2.42
C SER A 106 9.73 1.24 2.38
N THR A 107 10.03 0.66 3.54
CA THR A 107 10.71 -0.64 3.68
C THR A 107 9.93 -1.74 2.95
N GLN A 108 8.61 -1.80 3.15
CA GLN A 108 7.76 -2.77 2.46
C GLN A 108 7.88 -2.69 0.93
N ARG A 109 7.93 -1.49 0.36
CA ARG A 109 8.08 -1.31 -1.10
C ARG A 109 9.50 -1.63 -1.59
N ILE A 110 10.52 -1.35 -0.78
CA ILE A 110 11.91 -1.76 -1.07
C ILE A 110 12.01 -3.29 -1.13
N GLY A 111 11.36 -4.00 -0.19
CA GLY A 111 11.33 -5.46 -0.17
C GLY A 111 10.62 -6.10 -1.38
N LEU A 112 9.77 -5.35 -2.09
CA LEU A 112 9.17 -5.80 -3.35
C LEU A 112 10.13 -5.69 -4.55
N LEU A 113 11.25 -4.97 -4.41
CA LEU A 113 12.25 -4.90 -5.48
C LEU A 113 12.84 -6.29 -5.73
N GLY A 114 12.98 -6.65 -7.01
CA GLY A 114 13.37 -7.99 -7.42
C GLY A 114 12.22 -8.99 -7.55
N THR A 115 11.00 -8.61 -7.14
CA THR A 115 9.79 -9.39 -7.47
C THR A 115 9.26 -9.03 -8.85
N LEU A 116 8.79 -10.03 -9.59
CA LEU A 116 8.25 -9.84 -10.93
C LEU A 116 6.83 -9.25 -10.85
N LEU A 117 6.68 -7.95 -11.12
CA LEU A 117 5.38 -7.25 -11.03
C LEU A 117 4.38 -7.70 -12.11
N LYS A 118 4.87 -8.04 -13.30
CA LYS A 118 4.05 -8.51 -14.42
C LYS A 118 4.84 -9.56 -15.21
N GLN A 119 4.18 -10.66 -15.54
CA GLN A 119 4.78 -11.69 -16.41
C GLN A 119 5.19 -11.06 -17.75
N PRO A 120 6.39 -11.39 -18.27
CA PRO A 120 6.79 -10.97 -19.61
C PRO A 120 5.72 -11.41 -20.60
N THR A 121 5.25 -10.48 -21.42
CA THR A 121 4.31 -10.82 -22.48
C THR A 121 5.13 -11.46 -23.60
N VAL A 122 5.17 -12.80 -23.64
CA VAL A 122 5.80 -13.52 -24.75
C VAL A 122 4.92 -13.38 -25.98
N SER A 123 5.19 -12.39 -26.82
CA SER A 123 4.63 -12.34 -28.17
C SER A 123 5.39 -13.35 -29.03
N PHE A 124 5.04 -14.63 -28.92
CA PHE A 124 5.37 -15.58 -29.98
C PHE A 124 4.43 -15.28 -31.15
N GLU A 125 4.90 -14.49 -32.11
CA GLU A 125 4.36 -14.61 -33.47
C GLU A 125 4.70 -16.02 -33.93
N ALA A 126 3.72 -16.92 -33.81
CA ALA A 126 3.78 -18.21 -34.45
C ALA A 126 3.81 -17.95 -35.96
N LYS A 127 5.01 -17.75 -36.53
CA LYS A 127 5.23 -18.06 -37.92
C LYS A 127 4.97 -19.55 -38.04
N SER A 128 3.80 -19.88 -38.58
CA SER A 128 3.45 -21.22 -39.01
C SER A 128 4.36 -21.62 -40.16
N GLU A 129 5.62 -21.92 -39.88
CA GLU A 129 6.41 -22.78 -40.73
C GLU A 129 6.39 -24.15 -40.10
N THR A 130 5.63 -25.02 -40.74
CA THR A 130 5.54 -26.44 -40.50
C THR A 130 6.92 -27.05 -40.75
N LEU A 131 7.86 -26.90 -39.80
CA LEU A 131 9.05 -27.73 -39.80
C LEU A 131 8.62 -29.10 -39.31
N PHE A 132 8.41 -29.97 -40.27
CA PHE A 132 8.24 -31.41 -40.10
C PHE A 132 9.50 -31.95 -39.40
N CYS A 133 9.56 -31.84 -38.07
CA CYS A 133 10.60 -32.45 -37.27
C CYS A 133 10.31 -33.95 -37.27
N ARG A 134 10.85 -34.62 -38.28
CA ARG A 134 10.83 -36.06 -38.47
C ARG A 134 11.79 -36.67 -37.44
N VAL A 135 11.42 -36.59 -36.15
CA VAL A 135 12.06 -37.35 -35.09
C VAL A 135 11.58 -38.78 -35.29
N SER A 136 12.33 -39.53 -36.09
CA SER A 136 12.26 -40.97 -36.17
C SER A 136 12.21 -41.53 -34.75
N ARG A 137 11.13 -42.26 -34.46
CA ARG A 137 10.95 -43.14 -33.31
C ARG A 137 12.26 -43.85 -32.96
N PHE A 138 13.04 -43.32 -32.03
CA PHE A 138 13.93 -44.15 -31.22
C PHE A 138 13.07 -44.74 -30.12
N ARG A 139 12.63 -45.97 -30.39
CA ARG A 139 11.92 -46.84 -29.48
C ARG A 139 12.91 -47.18 -28.35
N CYS A 140 12.80 -46.48 -27.23
CA CYS A 140 13.53 -46.83 -26.02
C CYS A 140 12.95 -48.16 -25.51
N MET A 141 13.59 -49.25 -25.88
CA MET A 141 13.23 -50.60 -25.46
C MET A 141 13.85 -50.82 -24.09
N ALA A 142 13.07 -50.59 -23.03
CA ALA A 142 13.43 -50.99 -21.69
C ALA A 142 13.45 -52.52 -21.65
N MET A 143 14.64 -53.12 -21.74
CA MET A 143 14.85 -54.51 -21.36
C MET A 143 14.88 -54.58 -19.84
N LEU A 144 13.76 -55.01 -19.26
CA LEU A 144 13.73 -55.60 -17.94
C LEU A 144 14.35 -57.01 -18.06
N THR A 145 15.55 -57.19 -17.53
CA THR A 145 16.10 -58.51 -17.25
C THR A 145 15.95 -58.77 -15.76
N THR A 146 15.01 -59.64 -15.43
CA THR A 146 15.03 -60.48 -14.23
C THR A 146 16.16 -61.50 -14.36
N GLU A 147 17.09 -61.52 -13.42
CA GLU A 147 17.36 -62.62 -12.46
C GLU A 147 18.28 -62.08 -11.34
#